data_AF-A0A5C6DGX9-F1
#
_entry.id   AF-A0A5C6DGX9-F1
#
_cell.length_a   1.000
_cell.length_b   1.000
_cell.length_c   1.000
_cell.angle_alpha   90.00
_cell.angle_beta   90.00
_cell.angle_gamma   90.00
#
_symmetry.space_group_name_H-M   'P 1'
#
loop_
_entity.id
_entity.type
_entity.pdbx_description
1 polymer ?
#
loop_
_entity_poly.entity_id
_entity_poly.type
_entity_poly.pdbx_seq_one_letter_code
_entity_poly.pdbx_strand_id
1 'polypeptide(L)'
;MKTIKWLAVVAFTLVAFACYTWNRSVTAQERDPDRVEGQMHELDVRIERAIDDGRMGEAGQLHEQRRALRERAERERAERERAERERAERERESQPRDRGIPRDFDPARHREEMEHRGHELEMRQLEIEVEMAQVKLEHEKMELRSNPMIMAIQAIDVAREKMEPEAARELFNDLLEESKHYPIKLHLRRSLIELNLQLGQREDAIRHLRAMALFSDEH
;
A
#
# COMPACT_ATOMS: atom_id res chain seq x y z
N MET A 1 30.67 -13.32 -47.34
CA MET A 1 29.99 -14.47 -46.71
C MET A 1 30.23 -14.64 -45.19
N LYS A 2 31.13 -13.88 -44.53
CA LYS A 2 31.37 -14.04 -43.08
C LYS A 2 30.39 -13.27 -42.17
N THR A 3 29.74 -12.23 -42.68
CA THR A 3 28.83 -11.35 -41.92
C THR A 3 27.46 -11.99 -41.63
N ILE A 4 26.96 -12.83 -42.54
CA ILE A 4 25.65 -13.49 -42.40
C ILE A 4 25.65 -14.51 -41.26
N LYS A 5 26.77 -15.22 -41.03
CA LYS A 5 26.89 -16.19 -39.93
C LYS A 5 26.87 -15.51 -38.55
N TRP A 6 27.40 -14.29 -38.45
CA TRP A 6 27.42 -13.52 -37.20
C TRP A 6 26.02 -13.02 -36.82
N LEU A 7 25.26 -12.53 -37.80
CA LEU A 7 23.87 -12.11 -37.59
C LEU A 7 22.96 -13.25 -37.10
N ALA A 8 23.15 -14.46 -37.61
CA ALA A 8 22.37 -15.63 -37.18
C ALA A 8 22.63 -16.02 -35.71
N VAL A 9 23.88 -15.93 -35.24
CA VAL A 9 24.25 -16.24 -33.85
C VAL A 9 23.71 -15.20 -32.87
N VAL A 10 23.76 -13.91 -33.25
CA VAL A 10 23.21 -12.82 -32.44
C VAL A 10 21.68 -12.91 -32.35
N ALA A 11 21.01 -13.23 -33.45
CA ALA A 11 19.55 -13.43 -33.44
C ALA A 11 19.14 -14.60 -32.54
N PHE A 12 19.86 -15.73 -32.62
CA PHE A 12 19.56 -16.91 -31.80
C PHE A 12 19.78 -16.67 -30.30
N THR A 13 20.84 -15.94 -29.94
CA THR A 13 21.11 -15.59 -28.53
C THR A 13 20.10 -14.60 -27.97
N LEU A 14 19.63 -13.63 -28.76
CA LEU A 14 18.56 -12.72 -28.35
C LEU A 14 17.22 -13.44 -28.16
N VAL A 15 16.88 -14.38 -29.05
CA VAL A 15 15.65 -15.19 -28.91
C VAL A 15 15.74 -16.11 -27.70
N ALA A 16 16.87 -16.78 -27.48
CA ALA A 16 17.08 -17.62 -26.30
C ALA A 16 17.02 -16.79 -25.00
N PHE A 17 17.57 -15.57 -25.00
CA PHE A 17 17.50 -14.66 -23.86
C PHE A 17 16.06 -14.18 -23.61
N ALA A 18 15.30 -13.85 -24.67
CA ALA A 18 13.89 -13.48 -24.56
C ALA A 18 13.02 -14.65 -24.05
N CYS A 19 13.26 -15.87 -24.52
CA CYS A 19 12.60 -17.07 -23.99
C CYS A 19 12.96 -17.31 -22.52
N TYR A 20 14.22 -17.09 -22.13
CA TYR A 20 14.67 -17.24 -20.75
C TYR A 20 14.05 -16.19 -19.81
N THR A 21 13.98 -14.93 -20.22
CA THR A 21 13.37 -13.86 -19.41
C THR A 21 11.86 -14.00 -19.33
N TRP A 22 11.19 -14.46 -20.39
CA TRP A 22 9.75 -14.75 -20.38
C TRP A 22 9.41 -15.95 -19.50
N ASN A 23 10.22 -17.01 -19.51
CA ASN A 23 10.00 -18.18 -18.64
C ASN A 23 10.27 -17.83 -17.16
N ARG A 24 11.15 -16.86 -16.89
CA ARG A 24 11.42 -16.34 -15.53
C ARG A 24 10.32 -15.40 -15.03
N SER A 25 9.66 -14.63 -15.89
CA SER A 25 8.52 -13.80 -15.49
C SER A 25 7.27 -14.63 -15.21
N VAL A 26 6.97 -15.65 -16.01
CA VAL A 26 5.80 -16.53 -15.79
C VAL A 26 5.95 -17.34 -14.49
N THR A 27 7.15 -17.80 -14.15
CA THR A 27 7.39 -18.56 -12.90
C THR A 27 7.52 -17.68 -11.64
N ALA A 28 7.76 -16.37 -11.80
CA ALA A 28 7.71 -15.41 -10.70
C ALA A 28 6.30 -14.87 -10.44
N GLN A 29 5.46 -14.79 -11.47
CA GLN A 29 4.11 -14.20 -11.41
C GLN A 29 3.03 -15.13 -10.82
N GLU A 30 3.36 -16.40 -10.56
CA GLU A 30 2.54 -17.36 -9.80
C GLU A 30 2.86 -17.39 -8.30
N ARG A 31 3.86 -16.64 -7.82
CA ARG A 31 4.36 -16.73 -6.44
C ARG A 31 4.05 -15.53 -5.55
N ASP A 32 3.12 -14.67 -5.97
CA ASP A 32 2.80 -13.47 -5.23
C ASP A 32 1.66 -13.73 -4.22
N PRO A 33 1.92 -13.71 -2.89
CA PRO A 33 0.87 -13.88 -1.88
C PRO A 33 -0.26 -12.87 -2.05
N ASP A 34 0.06 -11.69 -2.59
CA ASP A 34 -0.87 -10.59 -2.85
C ASP A 34 -1.91 -10.92 -3.92
N ARG A 35 -1.58 -11.83 -4.87
CA ARG A 35 -2.51 -12.26 -5.92
C ARG A 35 -3.58 -13.21 -5.39
N VAL A 36 -3.22 -14.10 -4.48
CA VAL A 36 -4.18 -15.02 -3.83
C VAL A 36 -5.11 -14.23 -2.91
N GLU A 37 -4.59 -13.26 -2.17
CA GLU A 37 -5.41 -12.37 -1.34
C GLU A 37 -6.34 -11.50 -2.19
N GLY A 38 -5.86 -10.97 -3.32
CA GLY A 38 -6.71 -10.25 -4.29
C GLY A 38 -7.83 -11.12 -4.87
N GLN A 39 -7.55 -12.38 -5.24
CA GLN A 39 -8.56 -13.32 -5.73
C GLN A 39 -9.57 -13.72 -4.65
N MET A 40 -9.13 -13.87 -3.39
CA MET A 40 -10.02 -14.12 -2.26
C MET A 40 -10.97 -12.95 -2.03
N HIS A 41 -10.45 -11.72 -2.08
CA HIS A 41 -11.25 -10.52 -1.93
C HIS A 41 -12.28 -10.35 -3.07
N GLU A 42 -11.89 -10.64 -4.30
CA GLU A 42 -12.81 -10.64 -5.45
C GLU A 42 -13.94 -11.67 -5.28
N LEU A 43 -13.61 -12.89 -4.81
CA LEU A 43 -14.61 -13.91 -4.51
C LEU A 43 -15.57 -13.48 -3.41
N ASP A 44 -15.08 -12.78 -2.37
CA ASP A 44 -15.91 -12.28 -1.27
C ASP A 44 -16.94 -11.25 -1.75
N VAL A 45 -16.51 -10.28 -2.57
CA VAL A 45 -17.42 -9.29 -3.17
C VAL A 45 -18.47 -9.96 -4.07
N ARG A 46 -18.11 -11.03 -4.79
CA ARG A 46 -19.04 -11.76 -5.66
C ARG A 46 -20.02 -12.62 -4.86
N ILE A 47 -19.58 -13.20 -3.75
CA ILE A 47 -20.45 -13.94 -2.82
C ILE A 47 -21.48 -12.99 -2.21
N GLU A 48 -21.06 -11.84 -1.68
CA GLU A 48 -21.95 -10.85 -1.10
C GLU A 48 -23.02 -10.39 -2.11
N ARG A 49 -22.60 -10.04 -3.32
CA ARG A 49 -23.53 -9.65 -4.39
C ARG A 49 -24.48 -10.78 -4.79
N ALA A 50 -24.03 -12.04 -4.82
CA ALA A 50 -24.89 -13.18 -5.14
C ALA A 50 -25.91 -13.48 -4.02
N ILE A 51 -25.55 -13.23 -2.76
CA ILE A 51 -26.47 -13.34 -1.61
C ILE A 51 -27.52 -12.23 -1.65
N ASP A 52 -27.10 -10.99 -1.88
CA ASP A 52 -27.99 -9.83 -1.98
C ASP A 52 -29.00 -9.97 -3.13
N ASP A 53 -28.58 -10.56 -4.25
CA ASP A 53 -29.42 -10.84 -5.41
C ASP A 53 -30.28 -12.11 -5.26
N GLY A 54 -30.21 -12.82 -4.12
CA GLY A 54 -30.96 -14.06 -3.85
C GLY A 54 -30.50 -15.27 -4.68
N ARG A 55 -29.34 -15.21 -5.33
CA ARG A 55 -28.74 -16.28 -6.15
C ARG A 55 -27.95 -17.27 -5.30
N MET A 56 -28.64 -17.96 -4.37
CA MET A 56 -28.04 -18.88 -3.39
C MET A 56 -27.24 -20.03 -4.02
N GLY A 57 -27.62 -20.51 -5.20
CA GLY A 57 -26.88 -21.57 -5.91
C GLY A 57 -25.51 -21.12 -6.43
N GLU A 58 -25.41 -19.86 -6.87
CA GLU A 58 -24.14 -19.25 -7.31
C GLU A 58 -23.24 -18.92 -6.11
N ALA A 59 -23.83 -18.39 -5.03
CA ALA A 59 -23.12 -18.13 -3.77
C ALA A 59 -22.49 -19.41 -3.19
N GLY A 60 -23.20 -20.55 -3.25
CA GLY A 60 -22.66 -21.84 -2.82
C GLY A 60 -21.43 -22.29 -3.62
N GLN A 61 -21.46 -22.15 -4.95
CA GLN A 61 -20.32 -22.48 -5.81
C GLN A 61 -19.11 -21.57 -5.55
N LEU A 62 -19.35 -20.28 -5.34
CA LEU A 62 -18.30 -19.31 -5.03
C LEU A 62 -17.67 -19.57 -3.65
N HIS A 63 -18.45 -20.01 -2.65
CA HIS A 63 -17.94 -20.44 -1.35
C HIS A 63 -17.02 -21.67 -1.45
N GLU A 64 -17.38 -22.67 -2.27
CA GLU A 64 -16.53 -23.83 -2.51
C GLU A 64 -15.23 -23.45 -3.22
N GLN A 65 -15.30 -22.56 -4.21
CA GLN A 65 -14.12 -22.01 -4.89
C GLN A 65 -13.19 -21.27 -3.93
N ARG A 66 -13.74 -20.44 -3.04
CA ARG A 66 -12.97 -19.75 -2.00
C ARG A 66 -12.29 -20.73 -1.03
N ARG A 67 -13.01 -21.78 -0.61
CA ARG A 67 -12.45 -22.81 0.28
C ARG A 67 -11.29 -23.55 -0.37
N ALA A 68 -11.44 -23.96 -1.63
CA ALA A 68 -10.40 -24.64 -2.37
C ALA A 68 -9.15 -23.76 -2.57
N LEU A 69 -9.34 -22.45 -2.79
CA LEU A 69 -8.25 -21.49 -2.92
C LEU A 69 -7.48 -21.32 -1.60
N ARG A 70 -8.21 -21.21 -0.48
CA ARG A 70 -7.62 -21.09 0.86
C ARG A 70 -6.81 -22.33 1.25
N GLU A 71 -7.35 -23.52 1.01
CA GLU A 71 -6.64 -24.77 1.31
C GLU A 71 -5.34 -24.93 0.50
N ARG A 72 -5.31 -24.43 -0.74
CA ARG A 72 -4.08 -24.41 -1.55
C ARG A 72 -3.05 -23.43 -0.99
N ALA A 73 -3.49 -22.24 -0.61
CA ALA A 73 -2.61 -21.21 -0.04
C ALA A 73 -1.99 -21.65 1.28
N GLU A 74 -2.78 -22.29 2.15
CA GLU A 74 -2.30 -22.80 3.44
C GLU A 74 -1.29 -23.94 3.28
N ARG A 75 -1.51 -24.86 2.32
CA ARG A 75 -0.56 -25.94 2.02
C ARG A 75 0.77 -25.38 1.51
N GLU A 76 0.73 -24.38 0.63
CA GLU A 76 1.94 -23.76 0.09
C GLU A 76 2.73 -23.01 1.17
N ARG A 77 2.05 -22.29 2.07
CA ARG A 77 2.68 -21.63 3.23
C ARG A 77 3.37 -22.65 4.15
N ALA A 78 2.69 -23.76 4.44
CA ALA A 78 3.25 -24.83 5.28
C ALA A 78 4.47 -25.52 4.64
N GLU A 79 4.47 -25.71 3.32
CA GLU A 79 5.63 -26.26 2.60
C GLU A 79 6.82 -25.30 2.59
N ARG A 80 6.58 -24.00 2.40
CA ARG A 80 7.63 -22.96 2.48
C ARG A 80 8.26 -22.91 3.86
N GLU A 81 7.45 -22.92 4.92
CA GLU A 81 7.96 -22.89 6.29
C GLU A 81 8.80 -24.13 6.62
N ARG A 82 8.41 -25.31 6.13
CA ARG A 82 9.21 -26.54 6.28
C ARG A 82 10.55 -26.44 5.55
N ALA A 83 10.53 -25.95 4.31
CA ALA A 83 11.75 -25.78 3.52
C ALA A 83 12.70 -24.73 4.12
N GLU A 84 12.16 -23.67 4.71
CA GLU A 84 12.94 -22.63 5.38
C GLU A 84 13.58 -23.14 6.68
N ARG A 85 12.82 -23.89 7.48
CA ARG A 85 13.36 -24.56 8.68
C ARG A 85 14.48 -25.52 8.33
N GLU A 86 14.31 -26.32 7.27
CA GLU A 86 15.33 -27.25 6.80
C GLU A 86 16.60 -26.53 6.31
N ARG A 87 16.46 -25.36 5.65
CA ARG A 87 17.60 -24.52 5.25
C ARG A 87 18.32 -23.93 6.46
N ALA A 88 17.58 -23.39 7.42
CA ALA A 88 18.14 -22.83 8.64
C ALA A 88 18.87 -23.89 9.49
N GLU A 89 18.38 -25.13 9.49
CA GLU A 89 19.04 -26.26 10.17
C GLU A 89 20.35 -26.64 9.48
N ARG A 90 20.36 -26.75 8.15
CA ARG A 90 21.59 -26.99 7.36
C ARG A 90 22.60 -25.85 7.49
N GLU A 91 22.15 -24.61 7.64
CA GLU A 91 23.02 -23.46 7.87
C GLU A 91 23.64 -23.49 9.27
N ARG A 92 22.91 -23.94 10.29
CA ARG A 92 23.43 -24.18 11.64
C ARG A 92 24.43 -25.32 11.69
N GLU A 93 24.22 -26.38 10.92
CA GLU A 93 25.14 -27.52 10.82
C GLU A 93 26.41 -27.20 10.01
N SER A 94 26.32 -26.30 9.04
CA SER A 94 27.46 -25.90 8.20
C SER A 94 28.33 -24.78 8.79
N GLN A 95 27.93 -24.18 9.92
CA GLN A 95 28.82 -23.29 10.67
C GLN A 95 29.93 -24.11 11.37
N PRO A 96 31.21 -23.90 11.01
CA PRO A 96 32.30 -24.60 11.66
C PRO A 96 32.38 -24.17 13.14
N ARG A 97 32.30 -25.15 14.05
CA ARG A 97 32.55 -24.99 15.50
C ARG A 97 34.04 -24.81 15.81
N ASP A 98 34.74 -24.02 15.01
CA ASP A 98 36.17 -23.75 15.20
C ASP A 98 36.40 -22.24 15.19
N ARG A 99 36.07 -21.60 16.31
CA ARG A 99 36.71 -20.35 16.70
C ARG A 99 37.69 -20.69 17.81
N GLY A 100 38.83 -21.26 17.43
CA GLY A 100 40.02 -21.18 18.27
C GLY A 100 40.21 -19.72 18.69
N ILE A 101 40.35 -19.47 20.00
CA ILE A 101 40.72 -18.16 20.52
C ILE A 101 42.02 -17.76 19.81
N PRO A 102 42.08 -16.61 19.11
CA PRO A 102 43.31 -16.16 18.45
C PRO A 102 44.47 -16.22 19.45
N ARG A 103 45.62 -16.78 19.04
CA ARG A 103 46.80 -16.93 19.91
C ARG A 103 47.35 -15.61 20.46
N ASP A 104 46.88 -14.48 19.93
CA ASP A 104 47.21 -13.11 20.34
C ASP A 104 46.00 -12.38 20.96
N PHE A 105 45.10 -13.09 21.63
CA PHE A 105 44.02 -12.48 22.39
C PHE A 105 44.59 -11.76 23.62
N ASP A 106 44.74 -10.43 23.50
CA ASP A 106 45.02 -9.56 24.63
C ASP A 106 43.67 -9.18 25.30
N PRO A 107 43.36 -9.72 26.49
CA PRO A 107 42.11 -9.44 27.17
C PRO A 107 41.94 -7.97 27.53
N ALA A 108 43.03 -7.20 27.68
CA ALA A 108 42.96 -5.77 27.95
C ALA A 108 42.45 -5.00 26.73
N ARG A 109 43.06 -5.25 25.56
CA ARG A 109 42.60 -4.64 24.29
C ARG A 109 41.20 -5.07 23.89
N HIS A 110 40.84 -6.33 24.14
CA HIS A 110 39.49 -6.80 23.86
C HIS A 110 38.44 -6.12 24.76
N ARG A 111 38.79 -5.86 26.03
CA ARG A 111 37.91 -5.13 26.95
C ARG A 111 37.71 -3.69 26.49
N GLU A 112 38.79 -3.00 26.11
CA GLU A 112 38.71 -1.64 25.56
C GLU A 112 37.89 -1.59 24.26
N GLU A 113 38.05 -2.57 23.36
CA GLU A 113 37.27 -2.67 22.12
C GLU A 113 35.77 -2.90 22.40
N MET A 114 35.43 -3.72 23.40
CA MET A 114 34.05 -3.96 23.81
C MET A 114 33.43 -2.74 24.51
N GLU A 115 34.20 -1.98 25.29
CA GLU A 115 33.76 -0.73 25.91
C GLU A 115 33.52 0.36 24.86
N HIS A 116 34.40 0.49 23.86
CA HIS A 116 34.22 1.40 22.73
C HIS A 116 33.01 1.03 21.88
N ARG A 117 32.83 -0.27 21.54
CA ARG A 117 31.63 -0.74 20.84
C ARG A 117 30.37 -0.52 21.67
N GLY A 118 30.44 -0.70 22.99
CA GLY A 118 29.34 -0.40 23.89
C GLY A 118 28.90 1.07 23.78
N HIS A 119 29.86 2.00 23.84
CA HIS A 119 29.59 3.43 23.68
C HIS A 119 29.07 3.77 22.27
N GLU A 120 29.62 3.17 21.22
CA GLU A 120 29.12 3.38 19.85
C GLU A 120 27.67 2.92 19.68
N LEU A 121 27.32 1.78 20.28
CA LEU A 121 25.95 1.27 20.27
C LEU A 121 24.99 2.14 21.09
N GLU A 122 25.44 2.63 22.24
CA GLU A 122 24.67 3.55 23.09
C GLU A 122 24.40 4.88 22.36
N MET A 123 25.41 5.45 21.69
CA MET A 123 25.26 6.66 20.88
C MET A 123 24.30 6.45 19.71
N ARG A 124 24.41 5.33 18.99
CA ARG A 124 23.46 4.98 17.92
C ARG A 124 22.04 4.80 18.43
N GLN A 125 21.88 4.21 19.61
CA GLN A 125 20.56 4.05 20.21
C GLN A 125 19.94 5.42 20.54
N LEU A 126 20.73 6.33 21.12
CA LEU A 126 20.30 7.70 21.38
C LEU A 126 19.93 8.45 20.09
N GLU A 127 20.72 8.29 19.02
CA GLU A 127 20.41 8.88 17.71
C GLU A 127 19.06 8.38 17.18
N ILE A 128 18.81 7.07 17.22
CA ILE A 128 17.53 6.47 16.80
C ILE A 128 16.38 6.97 17.67
N GLU A 129 16.57 7.06 18.99
CA GLU A 129 15.53 7.57 19.89
C GLU A 129 15.17 9.04 19.59
N VAL A 130 16.16 9.88 19.29
CA VAL A 130 15.96 11.28 18.90
C VAL A 130 15.24 11.37 17.55
N GLU A 131 15.66 10.58 16.56
CA GLU A 131 15.03 10.55 15.24
C GLU A 131 13.57 10.09 15.33
N MET A 132 13.29 9.04 16.11
CA MET A 132 11.94 8.57 16.38
C MET A 132 11.08 9.61 17.11
N ALA A 133 11.66 10.36 18.04
CA ALA A 133 10.96 11.46 18.72
C ALA A 133 10.62 12.61 17.76
N GLN A 134 11.53 12.94 16.84
CA GLN A 134 11.28 13.95 15.80
C GLN A 134 10.16 13.51 14.85
N VAL A 135 10.19 12.26 14.37
CA VAL A 135 9.14 11.71 13.51
C VAL A 135 7.78 11.73 14.20
N LYS A 136 7.72 11.36 15.49
CA LYS A 136 6.48 11.44 16.28
C LYS A 136 5.96 12.87 16.40
N LEU A 137 6.83 13.83 16.68
CA LEU A 137 6.46 15.25 16.77
C LEU A 137 5.96 15.79 15.43
N GLU A 138 6.57 15.40 14.30
CA GLU A 138 6.09 15.77 12.97
C GLU A 138 4.72 15.16 12.66
N HIS A 139 4.49 13.91 13.07
CA HIS A 139 3.21 13.24 12.94
C HIS A 139 2.12 13.93 13.77
N GLU A 140 2.36 14.19 15.05
CA GLU A 140 1.43 14.92 15.93
C GLU A 140 1.13 16.32 15.39
N LYS A 141 2.14 17.02 14.87
CA LYS A 141 1.95 18.33 14.22
C LYS A 141 1.09 18.23 12.97
N MET A 142 1.22 17.15 12.20
CA MET A 142 0.38 16.89 11.02
C MET A 142 -1.07 16.60 11.43
N GLU A 143 -1.28 15.79 12.47
CA GLU A 143 -2.60 15.50 13.03
C GLU A 143 -3.28 16.76 13.61
N LEU A 144 -2.53 17.59 14.33
CA LEU A 144 -3.03 18.86 14.85
C LEU A 144 -3.40 19.84 13.74
N ARG A 145 -2.69 19.80 12.60
CA ARG A 145 -3.04 20.60 11.41
C ARG A 145 -4.25 20.05 10.67
N SER A 146 -4.46 18.74 10.66
CA SER A 146 -5.60 18.11 9.98
C SER A 146 -6.89 18.22 10.80
N ASN A 147 -6.81 18.25 12.12
CA ASN A 147 -7.98 18.23 13.01
C ASN A 147 -8.99 19.36 12.75
N PRO A 148 -8.61 20.66 12.62
CA PRO A 148 -9.55 21.72 12.29
C PRO A 148 -10.20 21.56 10.91
N MET A 149 -9.46 21.03 9.93
CA MET A 149 -9.99 20.79 8.58
C MET A 149 -10.99 19.62 8.58
N ILE A 150 -10.70 18.55 9.33
CA ILE A 150 -11.60 17.41 9.48
C ILE A 150 -12.91 17.85 10.15
N MET A 151 -12.82 18.64 11.22
CA MET A 151 -14.02 19.19 11.88
C MET A 151 -14.84 20.08 10.94
N ALA A 152 -14.19 20.93 10.14
CA ALA A 152 -14.88 21.77 9.16
C ALA A 152 -15.59 20.93 8.09
N ILE A 153 -14.94 19.88 7.58
CA ILE A 153 -15.53 18.94 6.62
C ILE A 153 -16.75 18.23 7.23
N GLN A 154 -16.63 17.73 8.47
CA GLN A 154 -17.76 17.10 9.18
C GLN A 154 -18.92 18.08 9.39
N ALA A 155 -18.64 19.34 9.72
CA ALA A 155 -19.67 20.36 9.87
C ALA A 155 -20.40 20.63 8.54
N ILE A 156 -19.68 20.65 7.43
CA ILE A 156 -20.26 20.76 6.07
C ILE A 156 -21.16 19.55 5.79
N ASP A 157 -20.70 18.33 6.08
CA ASP A 157 -21.51 17.12 5.86
C ASP A 157 -22.80 17.14 6.68
N VAL A 158 -22.73 17.52 7.95
CA VAL A 158 -23.90 17.67 8.82
C VAL A 158 -24.84 18.75 8.29
N ALA A 159 -24.32 19.90 7.86
CA ALA A 159 -25.14 20.97 7.29
C ALA A 159 -25.87 20.50 6.03
N ARG A 160 -25.19 19.76 5.14
CA ARG A 160 -25.77 19.22 3.91
C ARG A 160 -26.92 18.25 4.20
N GLU A 161 -26.79 17.43 5.23
CA GLU A 161 -27.80 16.41 5.59
C GLU A 161 -28.99 16.96 6.38
N LYS A 162 -28.77 18.02 7.17
CA LYS A 162 -29.76 18.52 8.14
C LYS A 162 -30.46 19.79 7.72
N MET A 163 -29.89 20.56 6.78
CA MET A 163 -30.50 21.79 6.29
C MET A 163 -31.33 21.53 5.04
N GLU A 164 -32.29 22.42 4.78
CA GLU A 164 -33.01 22.45 3.51
C GLU A 164 -32.03 22.65 2.35
N PRO A 165 -32.15 21.89 1.23
CA PRO A 165 -31.13 21.87 0.18
C PRO A 165 -30.80 23.24 -0.43
N GLU A 166 -31.80 24.12 -0.61
CA GLU A 166 -31.59 25.48 -1.10
C GLU A 166 -30.79 26.34 -0.12
N ALA A 167 -31.07 26.22 1.18
CA ALA A 167 -30.37 26.95 2.23
C ALA A 167 -28.94 26.43 2.40
N ALA A 168 -28.74 25.11 2.32
CA ALA A 168 -27.41 24.49 2.33
C ALA A 168 -26.58 24.96 1.13
N ARG A 169 -27.20 25.05 -0.06
CA ARG A 169 -26.54 25.52 -1.28
C ARG A 169 -26.09 26.97 -1.17
N GLU A 170 -26.93 27.86 -0.64
CA GLU A 170 -26.58 29.27 -0.44
C GLU A 170 -25.40 29.39 0.54
N LEU A 171 -25.51 28.76 1.71
CA LEU A 171 -24.45 28.74 2.71
C LEU A 171 -23.12 28.20 2.15
N PHE A 172 -23.16 27.13 1.35
CA PHE A 172 -21.95 26.54 0.80
C PHE A 172 -21.30 27.39 -0.29
N ASN A 173 -22.08 28.18 -1.05
CA ASN A 173 -21.50 29.14 -1.99
C ASN A 173 -20.75 30.24 -1.24
N ASP A 174 -21.34 30.81 -0.18
CA ASP A 174 -20.68 31.83 0.65
C ASP A 174 -19.38 31.29 1.26
N LEU A 175 -19.44 30.09 1.87
CA LEU A 175 -18.27 29.43 2.44
C LEU A 175 -17.19 29.11 1.38
N LEU A 176 -17.59 28.82 0.14
CA LEU A 176 -16.65 28.53 -0.94
C LEU A 176 -15.86 29.77 -1.35
N GLU A 177 -16.48 30.94 -1.33
CA GLU A 177 -15.82 32.22 -1.62
C GLU A 177 -14.84 32.61 -0.50
N GLU A 178 -15.26 32.43 0.75
CA GLU A 178 -14.46 32.81 1.93
C GLU A 178 -13.31 31.85 2.24
N SER A 179 -13.47 30.56 1.92
CA SER A 179 -12.49 29.53 2.30
C SER A 179 -11.15 29.72 1.58
N LYS A 180 -10.06 29.71 2.35
CA LYS A 180 -8.68 29.76 1.84
C LYS A 180 -8.04 28.37 1.73
N HIS A 181 -8.66 27.36 2.33
CA HIS A 181 -8.09 26.02 2.43
C HIS A 181 -8.59 25.14 1.30
N TYR A 182 -7.67 24.68 0.46
CA TYR A 182 -7.99 23.85 -0.71
C TYR A 182 -8.83 22.61 -0.38
N PRO A 183 -8.52 21.80 0.66
CA PRO A 183 -9.33 20.62 0.98
C PRO A 183 -10.80 20.97 1.31
N ILE A 184 -11.02 22.08 2.02
CA ILE A 184 -12.36 22.57 2.37
C ILE A 184 -13.08 23.04 1.10
N LYS A 185 -12.40 23.80 0.22
CA LYS A 185 -12.97 24.25 -1.06
C LYS A 185 -13.38 23.07 -1.94
N LEU A 186 -12.56 22.03 -2.00
CA LEU A 186 -12.86 20.83 -2.78
C LEU A 186 -14.10 20.12 -2.24
N HIS A 187 -14.19 19.98 -0.91
CA HIS A 187 -15.33 19.36 -0.24
C HIS A 187 -16.64 20.16 -0.41
N LEU A 188 -16.56 21.49 -0.30
CA LEU A 188 -17.68 22.39 -0.58
C LEU A 188 -18.15 22.27 -2.03
N ARG A 189 -17.23 22.25 -3.00
CA ARG A 189 -17.59 22.07 -4.43
C ARG A 189 -18.29 20.74 -4.67
N ARG A 190 -17.79 19.65 -4.08
CA ARG A 190 -18.45 18.34 -4.15
C ARG A 190 -19.87 18.39 -3.58
N SER A 191 -20.02 18.98 -2.40
CA SER A 191 -21.32 19.11 -1.74
C SER A 191 -22.30 19.97 -2.55
N LEU A 192 -21.81 21.06 -3.16
CA LEU A 192 -22.60 21.90 -4.07
C LEU A 192 -23.02 21.16 -5.34
N ILE A 193 -22.16 20.29 -5.90
CA ILE A 193 -22.55 19.44 -7.04
C ILE A 193 -23.71 18.54 -6.65
N GLU A 194 -23.61 17.86 -5.52
CA GLU A 194 -24.66 16.95 -5.02
C GLU A 194 -25.97 17.69 -4.76
N LEU A 195 -25.92 18.85 -4.09
CA LEU A 195 -27.10 19.69 -3.83
C LEU A 195 -27.73 20.23 -5.13
N ASN A 196 -26.92 20.75 -6.06
CA ASN A 196 -27.43 21.26 -7.33
C ASN A 196 -28.08 20.15 -8.17
N LEU A 197 -27.55 18.93 -8.12
CA LEU A 197 -28.19 17.78 -8.78
C LEU A 197 -29.53 17.41 -8.13
N GLN A 198 -29.61 17.43 -6.79
CA GLN A 198 -30.87 17.20 -6.06
C GLN A 198 -31.93 18.26 -6.41
N LEU A 199 -31.52 19.51 -6.58
CA LEU A 199 -32.38 20.64 -6.93
C LEU A 199 -32.71 20.72 -8.43
N GLY A 200 -32.22 19.79 -9.26
CA GLY A 200 -32.40 19.83 -10.72
C GLY A 200 -31.59 20.91 -11.45
N GLN A 201 -30.68 21.58 -10.76
CA GLN A 201 -29.81 22.65 -11.28
C GLN A 201 -28.53 22.07 -11.91
N ARG A 202 -28.72 21.30 -12.98
CA ARG A 202 -27.63 20.57 -13.66
C ARG A 202 -26.50 21.49 -14.13
N GLU A 203 -26.83 22.71 -14.53
CA GLU A 203 -25.87 23.60 -15.19
C GLU A 203 -24.91 24.21 -14.16
N ASP A 204 -25.40 24.46 -12.96
CA ASP A 204 -24.59 24.87 -11.82
C ASP A 204 -23.72 23.69 -11.33
N ALA A 205 -24.27 22.47 -11.26
CA ALA A 205 -23.48 21.26 -10.96
C ALA A 205 -22.31 21.06 -11.94
N ILE A 206 -22.56 21.21 -13.25
CA ILE A 206 -21.52 21.13 -14.29
C ILE A 206 -20.48 22.23 -14.12
N ARG A 207 -20.89 23.46 -13.74
CA ARG A 207 -19.95 24.57 -13.48
C ARG A 207 -18.98 24.21 -12.36
N HIS A 208 -19.47 23.65 -11.26
CA HIS A 208 -18.61 23.22 -10.15
C HIS A 208 -17.71 22.03 -10.53
N LEU A 209 -18.21 21.06 -11.30
CA LEU A 209 -17.40 19.94 -11.82
C LEU A 209 -16.25 20.43 -12.70
N ARG A 210 -16.51 21.34 -13.64
CA ARG A 210 -15.46 21.94 -14.49
C ARG A 210 -14.42 22.68 -13.66
N ALA A 211 -14.88 23.42 -12.66
CA ALA A 211 -14.00 24.11 -11.72
C ALA A 211 -13.28 23.16 -10.74
N MET A 212 -13.57 21.87 -10.70
CA MET A 212 -12.72 20.88 -10.04
C MET A 212 -11.70 20.29 -11.02
N ALA A 213 -12.13 20.01 -12.25
CA ALA A 213 -11.26 19.45 -13.29
C ALA A 213 -10.13 20.40 -13.70
N LEU A 214 -10.44 21.70 -13.90
CA LEU A 214 -9.45 22.70 -14.30
C LEU A 214 -8.35 22.93 -13.24
N PHE A 215 -8.65 22.69 -11.97
CA PHE A 215 -7.66 22.82 -10.89
C PHE A 215 -6.83 21.55 -10.67
N SER A 216 -7.22 20.41 -11.29
CA SER A 216 -6.43 19.17 -11.25
C SER A 216 -5.27 19.18 -12.24
N ASP A 217 -5.23 20.11 -13.19
CA ASP A 217 -4.18 20.23 -14.20
C ASP A 217 -3.04 21.20 -13.80
N GLU A 218 -3.19 21.94 -12.69
CA GLU A 218 -2.22 22.95 -12.21
C GLU A 218 -1.30 22.45 -11.07
N HIS A 219 -1.45 21.20 -10.63
CA HIS A 219 -0.67 20.55 -9.57
C HIS A 219 -0.21 19.16 -9.97
#